data_AF-A0A923ZEX9-F1
#
_entry.id   AF-A0A923ZEX9-F1
#
_cell.length_a   1.000
_cell.length_b   1.000
_cell.length_c   1.000
_cell.angle_alpha   90.00
_cell.angle_beta   90.00
_cell.angle_gamma   90.00
#
_symmetry.space_group_name_H-M   'P 1'
#
loop_
_entity.id
_entity.type
_entity.pdbx_description
1 polymer ?
#
loop_
_entity_poly.entity_id
_entity_poly.type
_entity_poly.pdbx_seq_one_letter_code
_entity_poly.pdbx_strand_id
1 'polypeptide(L)' 'VVGRHSGIAPGYKYSAANLKSGVNWTEPTLYAYLEAPMKFMPGTKMAFAGLKKPQDRADVIAYLKTKA' A
#
# COMPACT_ATOMS: atom_id res chain seq x y z
N VAL A 1 -2.62 9.21 -3.79
CA VAL A 1 -2.67 7.80 -3.30
C VAL A 1 -3.16 7.74 -1.87
N VAL A 2 -2.60 8.57 -0.98
CA VAL A 2 -3.09 8.75 0.38
C VAL A 2 -4.56 9.19 0.34
N GLY A 3 -5.41 8.59 1.19
CA GLY A 3 -6.85 8.82 1.26
C GLY A 3 -7.72 7.95 0.33
N ARG A 4 -7.13 7.16 -0.58
CA ARG A 4 -7.88 6.33 -1.52
C ARG A 4 -8.19 4.94 -0.95
N HIS A 5 -9.35 4.37 -1.27
CA HIS A 5 -9.65 2.96 -0.97
C HIS A 5 -8.76 2.00 -1.79
N SER A 6 -8.52 0.79 -1.28
CA SER A 6 -7.79 -0.26 -1.99
C SER A 6 -8.58 -0.78 -3.19
N GLY A 7 -7.88 -1.20 -4.24
CA GLY A 7 -8.50 -1.91 -5.36
C GLY A 7 -9.40 -1.08 -6.29
N ILE A 8 -9.45 0.25 -6.18
CA ILE A 8 -10.40 1.08 -6.94
C ILE A 8 -9.80 1.88 -8.11
N ALA A 9 -8.49 1.81 -8.37
CA ALA A 9 -7.94 2.62 -9.46
C ALA A 9 -8.47 2.12 -10.82
N PRO A 10 -9.00 3.02 -11.67
CA PRO A 10 -9.60 2.63 -12.94
C PRO A 10 -8.55 2.02 -13.88
N GLY A 11 -8.97 1.01 -14.65
CA GLY A 11 -8.12 0.36 -15.66
C GLY A 11 -7.09 -0.64 -15.12
N TYR A 12 -6.96 -0.83 -13.80
CA TYR A 12 -6.00 -1.77 -13.22
C TYR A 12 -6.67 -3.07 -12.73
N LYS A 13 -6.11 -4.23 -13.12
CA LYS A 13 -6.59 -5.55 -12.68
C LYS A 13 -5.95 -5.97 -11.36
N TYR A 14 -6.62 -5.63 -10.27
CA TYR A 14 -6.18 -5.98 -8.91
C TYR A 14 -6.22 -7.49 -8.61
N SER A 15 -5.54 -7.89 -7.53
CA SER A 15 -5.70 -9.24 -6.97
C SER A 15 -7.00 -9.31 -6.17
N ALA A 16 -7.57 -10.52 -6.03
CA ALA A 16 -8.74 -10.74 -5.18
C ALA A 16 -8.50 -10.26 -3.74
N ALA A 17 -7.28 -10.42 -3.22
CA ALA A 17 -6.90 -9.93 -1.90
C ALA A 17 -7.00 -8.41 -1.78
N ASN A 18 -6.53 -7.65 -2.78
CA ASN A 18 -6.56 -6.19 -2.75
C ASN A 18 -7.97 -5.61 -2.94
N LEU A 19 -8.79 -6.29 -3.75
CA LEU A 19 -10.20 -5.93 -3.91
C LEU A 19 -11.00 -6.15 -2.62
N LYS A 20 -10.69 -7.24 -1.90
CA LYS A 20 -11.41 -7.62 -0.66
C LYS A 20 -10.80 -7.04 0.61
N SER A 21 -9.65 -6.37 0.55
CA SER A 21 -8.95 -5.94 1.77
C SER A 21 -9.67 -4.85 2.55
N GLY A 22 -10.53 -4.05 1.90
CA GLY A 22 -11.25 -2.95 2.56
C GLY A 22 -10.33 -1.86 3.14
N VAL A 23 -9.09 -1.78 2.64
CA VAL A 23 -8.05 -0.91 3.22
C VAL A 23 -8.21 0.49 2.65
N ASN A 24 -8.31 1.48 3.52
CA ASN A 24 -8.12 2.87 3.16
C ASN A 24 -6.64 3.20 3.26
N TRP A 25 -6.03 3.71 2.18
CA TRP A 25 -4.62 4.06 2.13
C TRP A 25 -4.33 5.34 2.92
N THR A 26 -4.23 5.22 4.23
CA THR A 26 -3.79 6.22 5.18
C THR A 26 -2.29 6.10 5.44
N GLU A 27 -1.67 7.07 6.14
CA GLU A 27 -0.25 6.98 6.50
C GLU A 27 0.06 5.71 7.33
N PRO A 28 -0.72 5.34 8.37
CA PRO A 28 -0.44 4.13 9.15
C PRO A 28 -0.58 2.84 8.34
N THR A 29 -1.58 2.76 7.46
CA THR A 29 -1.82 1.55 6.65
C THR A 29 -0.78 1.42 5.55
N LEU A 30 -0.35 2.52 4.92
CA LEU A 30 0.77 2.53 4.00
C LEU A 30 2.07 2.16 4.69
N TYR A 31 2.31 2.67 5.90
CA TYR A 31 3.51 2.35 6.67
C TYR A 31 3.60 0.85 6.97
N ALA A 32 2.53 0.23 7.45
CA ALA A 32 2.47 -1.21 7.70
C ALA A 32 2.58 -2.02 6.39
N TYR A 33 1.89 -1.59 5.33
CA TYR A 33 1.91 -2.28 4.04
C TYR A 33 3.29 -2.27 3.40
N LEU A 34 3.99 -1.13 3.43
CA LEU A 34 5.31 -0.97 2.84
C LEU A 34 6.40 -1.77 3.56
N GLU A 35 6.20 -2.18 4.82
CA GLU A 35 7.17 -3.04 5.53
C GLU A 35 7.18 -4.48 5.01
N ALA A 36 6.01 -5.04 4.70
CA ALA A 36 5.84 -6.39 4.19
C ALA A 36 4.49 -6.59 3.49
N PRO A 37 4.37 -6.25 2.19
CA PRO A 37 3.10 -6.28 1.46
C PRO A 37 2.38 -7.63 1.49
N MET A 38 3.11 -8.74 1.30
CA MET A 38 2.54 -10.09 1.32
C MET A 38 2.07 -10.52 2.71
N LYS A 39 2.69 -10.00 3.78
CA LYS A 39 2.27 -10.27 5.16
C LYS A 39 1.03 -9.46 5.53
N PHE A 40 0.99 -8.19 5.13
CA PHE A 40 -0.13 -7.30 5.39
C PHE A 40 -1.37 -7.67 4.56
N MET A 41 -1.18 -8.06 3.30
CA MET A 41 -2.24 -8.45 2.38
C MET A 41 -1.89 -9.78 1.69
N PRO A 42 -2.17 -10.91 2.35
CA PRO A 42 -1.91 -12.23 1.79
C PRO A 42 -2.62 -12.43 0.44
N GLY A 43 -1.89 -12.84 -0.59
CA GLY A 43 -2.43 -12.96 -1.95
C GLY A 43 -2.46 -11.65 -2.74
N THR A 44 -1.79 -10.59 -2.28
CA THR A 44 -1.48 -9.44 -3.13
C THR A 44 -0.56 -9.84 -4.29
N LYS A 45 -0.79 -9.26 -5.47
CA LYS A 45 0.07 -9.44 -6.65
C LYS A 45 1.34 -8.57 -6.61
N MET A 46 1.49 -7.74 -5.57
CA MET A 46 2.66 -6.87 -5.43
C MET A 46 3.88 -7.69 -5.00
N ALA A 47 4.77 -7.97 -5.95
CA ALA A 47 6.05 -8.65 -5.72
C ALA A 47 7.11 -7.69 -5.15
N PHE A 48 6.87 -7.16 -3.97
CA PHE A 48 7.78 -6.26 -3.26
C PHE A 48 8.13 -6.82 -1.88
N ALA A 49 9.43 -6.91 -1.56
CA ALA A 49 9.92 -7.46 -0.30
C ALA A 49 9.62 -6.56 0.92
N GLY A 50 9.38 -5.27 0.67
CA GLY A 50 9.13 -4.26 1.68
C GLY A 50 10.37 -3.44 2.04
N LEU A 51 10.14 -2.25 2.60
CA LEU A 51 11.15 -1.34 3.15
C LEU A 51 11.30 -1.64 4.63
N LYS A 52 12.44 -2.23 5.04
CA LYS A 52 12.67 -2.61 6.44
C LYS A 52 13.06 -1.44 7.34
N LYS A 53 13.70 -0.42 6.77
CA LYS A 53 14.08 0.78 7.50
C LYS A 53 12.84 1.65 7.75
N PRO A 54 12.56 2.02 9.02
CA PRO A 54 11.48 2.92 9.37
C PRO A 54 11.49 4.25 8.61
N GLN A 55 12.69 4.82 8.42
CA GLN A 55 12.86 6.12 7.76
C GLN A 55 12.49 6.06 6.29
N ASP A 56 12.97 5.05 5.54
CA ASP A 56 12.64 4.87 4.12
C ASP A 56 11.11 4.80 3.90
N ARG A 57 10.37 4.16 4.82
CA ARG A 57 8.91 4.12 4.76
C ARG A 57 8.30 5.51 4.98
N ALA A 58 8.79 6.23 5.98
CA ALA A 58 8.33 7.59 6.28
C ALA A 58 8.58 8.54 5.10
N ASP A 59 9.77 8.48 4.49
CA ASP A 59 10.15 9.33 3.36
C ASP A 59 9.32 9.04 2.12
N VAL A 60 9.07 7.76 1.81
CA VAL A 60 8.18 7.37 0.70
C VAL A 60 6.76 7.85 0.94
N ILE A 61 6.23 7.71 2.17
CA ILE A 61 4.88 8.20 2.50
C ILE A 61 4.83 9.72 2.38
N ALA A 62 5.84 10.45 2.88
CA ALA A 62 5.93 11.89 2.76
C ALA A 62 5.93 12.31 1.28
N TYR A 63 6.73 11.66 0.43
CA TYR A 63 6.72 11.90 -1.01
C TYR A 63 5.34 11.63 -1.64
N LEU A 64 4.71 10.51 -1.33
CA LEU A 64 3.39 10.15 -1.85
C LEU A 64 2.29 11.15 -1.45
N LYS A 65 2.43 11.82 -0.29
CA LYS A 65 1.52 12.91 0.12
C LYS A 65 1.66 14.15 -0.76
N THR A 66 2.87 14.44 -1.27
CA THR A 66 3.08 15.59 -2.17
C THR A 66 2.51 15.39 -3.58
N LYS A 67 2.18 14.14 -3.94
CA LYS A 67 1.66 13.74 -5.26
C LYS A 67 0.19 13.30 -5.20
N ALA A 68 -0.49 13.56 -4.08
CA ALA A 68 -1.88 13.20 -3.86
C ALA A 68 -2.82 14.26 -4.45
#